data_AF-A0A966KVV1-F1
#
_entry.id   AF-A0A966KVV1-F1
#
_cell.length_a   1.000
_cell.length_b   1.000
_cell.length_c   1.000
_cell.angle_alpha   90.00
_cell.angle_beta   90.00
_cell.angle_gamma   90.00
#
_symmetry.space_group_name_H-M   'P 1'
#
loop_
_entity.id
_entity.type
_entity.pdbx_description
1 polymer ?
#
loop_
_entity_poly.entity_id
_entity_poly.type
_entity_poly.pdbx_seq_one_letter_code
_entity_poly.pdbx_strand_id
1 'polypeptide(L)'
;MPTVCSNSPTQNADLVATALASEGWVKLDESDPQRGQAVAASDEILINQAEEFAAGEFVSVAVFDRGGDRWPKINDSLDFIAFFHEPRYALVEVAPVVPQRVEPGRAPARPKIDETQERRYVHMVRDLGNKRQPAMLITFGSLIVFVILCWLLHRRDLILRENLARARELEKV
;
A
#
# COMPACT_ATOMS: atom_id res chain seq x y z
N MET A 1 21.86 -0.95 15.38
CA MET A 1 22.46 -0.42 16.62
C MET A 1 21.55 0.68 17.14
N PRO A 2 21.31 0.83 18.45
CA PRO A 2 20.48 1.93 18.95
C PRO A 2 21.16 3.27 18.63
N THR A 3 20.46 4.15 17.90
CA THR A 3 20.93 5.50 17.58
C THR A 3 20.84 6.36 18.84
N VAL A 4 21.99 6.86 19.32
CA VAL A 4 22.02 7.83 20.41
C VAL A 4 21.59 9.18 19.85
N CYS A 5 20.48 9.73 20.32
CA CYS A 5 20.02 11.06 19.95
C CYS A 5 21.05 12.11 20.42
N SER A 6 21.57 12.89 19.48
CA SER A 6 22.43 14.05 19.72
C SER A 6 21.61 15.27 20.17
N ASN A 7 22.30 16.34 20.58
CA ASN A 7 21.70 17.58 21.08
C ASN A 7 21.12 18.49 19.97
N SER A 8 21.21 18.12 18.67
CA SER A 8 20.57 18.90 17.60
C SER A 8 19.57 18.06 16.78
N PRO A 9 18.36 18.59 16.52
CA PRO A 9 17.35 17.88 15.72
C PRO A 9 17.80 17.57 14.29
N THR A 10 18.64 18.43 13.71
CA THR A 10 19.20 18.22 12.36
C THR A 10 20.18 17.06 12.29
N GLN A 11 21.08 16.93 13.27
CA GLN A 11 22.00 15.79 13.34
C GLN A 11 21.25 14.49 13.62
N ASN A 12 20.18 14.55 14.42
CA ASN A 12 19.32 13.39 14.65
C ASN A 12 18.66 12.89 13.37
N ALA A 13 18.20 13.80 12.50
CA ALA A 13 17.63 13.43 11.20
C ALA A 13 18.65 12.73 10.30
N ASP A 14 19.90 13.22 10.25
CA ASP A 14 20.96 12.60 9.44
C ASP A 14 21.38 11.22 9.97
N LEU A 15 21.42 11.07 11.29
CA LEU A 15 21.66 9.78 11.95
C LEU A 15 20.54 8.77 11.64
N VAL A 16 19.28 9.21 11.70
CA VAL A 16 18.12 8.38 11.34
C VAL A 16 18.17 7.99 9.86
N ALA A 17 18.47 8.92 8.96
CA ALA A 17 18.60 8.63 7.53
C ALA A 17 19.69 7.58 7.26
N THR A 18 20.83 7.66 7.96
CA THR A 18 21.92 6.69 7.86
C THR A 18 21.52 5.33 8.42
N ALA A 19 20.81 5.31 9.55
CA ALA A 19 20.30 4.07 10.15
C ALA A 19 19.28 3.39 9.23
N LEU A 20 18.33 4.15 8.66
CA LEU A 20 17.36 3.64 7.69
C LEU A 20 18.03 3.04 6.46
N ALA A 21 19.05 3.71 5.91
CA ALA A 21 19.82 3.16 4.81
C ALA A 21 20.52 1.84 5.19
N SER A 22 21.03 1.72 6.42
CA SER A 22 21.65 0.48 6.92
C SER A 22 20.65 -0.66 7.13
N GLU A 23 19.37 -0.34 7.38
CA GLU A 23 18.29 -1.30 7.56
C GLU A 23 17.64 -1.74 6.22
N GLY A 24 18.15 -1.22 5.09
CA GLY A 24 17.68 -1.57 3.75
C GLY A 24 16.53 -0.69 3.24
N TRP A 25 16.31 0.49 3.81
CA TRP A 25 15.39 1.48 3.25
C TRP A 25 16.04 2.26 2.12
N VAL A 26 15.30 2.48 1.04
CA VAL A 26 15.75 3.24 -0.12
C VAL A 26 15.16 4.64 -0.05
N LYS A 27 16.01 5.67 -0.06
CA LYS A 27 15.56 7.06 -0.19
C LYS A 27 15.13 7.32 -1.63
N LEU A 28 13.88 7.75 -1.81
CA LEU A 28 13.34 8.09 -3.12
C LEU A 28 13.87 9.45 -3.59
N ASP A 29 14.18 9.55 -4.88
CA ASP A 29 14.59 10.80 -5.51
C ASP A 29 13.40 11.77 -5.64
N GLU A 30 13.68 13.06 -5.77
CA GLU A 30 12.63 14.07 -5.94
C GLU A 30 11.79 13.89 -7.20
N SER A 31 12.39 13.31 -8.25
CA SER A 31 11.73 13.04 -9.53
C SER A 31 10.88 11.78 -9.54
N ASP A 32 10.96 10.93 -8.50
CA ASP A 32 10.21 9.67 -8.46
C ASP A 32 8.71 9.96 -8.21
N PRO A 33 7.80 9.53 -9.11
CA PRO A 33 6.36 9.68 -8.91
C PRO A 33 5.86 9.09 -7.58
N GLN A 34 6.53 8.05 -7.07
CA GLN A 34 6.16 7.37 -5.83
C GLN A 34 6.37 8.27 -4.61
N ARG A 35 7.37 9.17 -4.66
CA ARG A 35 7.58 10.19 -3.63
C ARG A 35 6.36 11.09 -3.51
N GLY A 36 5.84 11.60 -4.65
CA GLY A 36 4.68 12.47 -4.66
C GLY A 36 3.42 11.82 -4.09
N GLN A 37 3.20 10.53 -4.39
CA GLN A 37 2.07 9.77 -3.84
C GLN A 37 2.19 9.56 -2.33
N ALA A 38 3.39 9.27 -1.83
CA ALA A 38 3.64 9.11 -0.40
C ALA A 38 3.46 10.43 0.37
N VAL A 39 3.96 11.54 -0.18
CA VAL A 39 3.78 12.88 0.42
C VAL A 39 2.29 13.22 0.53
N ALA A 40 1.53 13.09 -0.56
CA ALA A 40 0.10 13.40 -0.53
C ALA A 40 -0.69 12.56 0.49
N ALA A 41 -0.38 11.27 0.61
CA ALA A 41 -0.99 10.40 1.60
C ALA A 41 -0.59 10.78 3.04
N SER A 42 0.66 11.17 3.25
CA SER A 42 1.13 11.66 4.55
C SER A 42 0.46 12.98 4.95
N ASP A 43 0.26 13.88 3.99
CA ASP A 43 -0.39 15.17 4.22
C ASP A 43 -1.85 14.98 4.66
N GLU A 44 -2.57 14.05 4.03
CA GLU A 44 -3.93 13.68 4.43
C GLU A 44 -3.98 13.15 5.87
N ILE A 45 -3.03 12.29 6.25
CA ILE A 45 -2.94 11.73 7.61
C ILE A 45 -2.66 12.84 8.62
N LEU A 46 -1.68 13.71 8.36
CA LEU A 46 -1.26 14.75 9.30
C LEU A 46 -2.31 15.83 9.51
N ILE A 47 -2.98 16.26 8.43
CA ILE A 47 -3.94 17.36 8.47
C ILE A 47 -5.32 16.87 8.93
N ASN A 48 -5.84 15.79 8.32
CA ASN A 48 -7.24 15.39 8.53
C ASN A 48 -7.42 14.30 9.58
N GLN A 49 -6.46 13.39 9.72
CA GLN A 49 -6.63 12.23 10.61
C GLN A 49 -6.02 12.47 11.99
N ALA A 50 -4.80 13.02 12.03
CA ALA A 50 -4.09 13.33 13.25
C ALA A 50 -4.38 14.73 13.77
N GLU A 51 -4.90 15.64 12.92
CA GLU A 51 -5.12 17.07 13.22
C GLU A 51 -3.91 17.74 13.89
N GLU A 52 -2.70 17.26 13.58
CA GLU A 52 -1.47 17.60 14.30
C GLU A 52 -0.77 18.85 13.71
N PHE A 53 -1.14 19.20 12.48
CA PHE A 53 -0.65 20.37 11.74
C PHE A 53 -1.74 20.93 10.82
N ALA A 54 -1.75 22.24 10.61
CA ALA A 54 -2.52 22.87 9.54
C ALA A 54 -1.78 22.84 8.20
N ALA A 55 -2.53 23.00 7.10
CA ALA A 55 -1.95 23.08 5.76
C ALA A 55 -0.93 24.24 5.67
N GLY A 56 0.31 23.92 5.30
CA GLY A 56 1.40 24.89 5.14
C GLY A 56 2.31 25.09 6.37
N GLU A 57 2.03 24.40 7.49
CA GLU A 57 2.87 24.45 8.70
C GLU A 57 4.04 23.46 8.68
N PHE A 58 4.14 22.65 7.63
CA PHE A 58 5.17 21.62 7.51
C PHE A 58 5.63 21.43 6.07
N VAL A 59 6.83 20.88 5.90
CA VAL A 59 7.41 20.50 4.60
C VAL A 59 7.90 19.05 4.70
N SER A 60 7.56 18.24 3.70
CA SER A 60 8.11 16.90 3.53
C SER A 60 9.53 16.97 2.98
N VAL A 61 10.50 16.45 3.74
CA VAL A 61 11.93 16.56 3.39
C VAL A 61 12.40 15.32 2.63
N ALA A 62 12.13 14.14 3.18
CA ALA A 62 12.58 12.88 2.62
C ALA A 62 11.48 11.83 2.65
N VAL A 63 11.51 10.93 1.67
CA VAL A 63 10.65 9.76 1.62
C VAL A 63 11.53 8.54 1.47
N PHE A 64 11.33 7.56 2.35
CA PHE A 64 11.99 6.27 2.31
C PHE A 64 10.97 5.20 1.97
N ASP A 65 11.39 4.23 1.16
CA ASP A 65 10.56 3.12 0.73
C ASP A 65 11.26 1.80 1.00
N ARG A 66 10.47 0.78 1.35
CA ARG A 66 10.96 -0.57 1.61
C ARG A 66 9.90 -1.61 1.25
N GLY A 67 10.36 -2.71 0.66
CA GLY A 67 9.52 -3.86 0.31
C GLY A 67 8.70 -3.59 -0.96
N GLY A 68 7.51 -4.20 -1.02
CA GLY A 68 6.67 -4.14 -2.22
C GLY A 68 7.11 -5.09 -3.34
N ASP A 69 7.95 -6.07 -3.01
CA ASP A 69 8.33 -7.14 -3.93
C ASP A 69 7.10 -7.96 -4.33
N ARG A 70 7.13 -8.42 -5.59
CA ARG A 70 6.04 -9.20 -6.19
C ARG A 70 6.59 -10.48 -6.76
N TRP A 71 5.83 -11.57 -6.66
CA TRP A 71 6.20 -12.85 -7.25
C TRP A 71 4.93 -13.65 -7.63
N PRO A 72 5.03 -14.60 -8.57
CA PRO A 72 6.16 -14.94 -9.43
C PRO A 72 6.28 -13.95 -10.60
N LYS A 73 7.50 -13.43 -10.84
CA LYS A 73 7.80 -12.57 -12.00
C LYS A 73 8.30 -13.45 -13.15
N ILE A 74 7.64 -13.38 -14.31
CA ILE A 74 8.11 -14.04 -15.53
C ILE A 74 9.12 -13.14 -16.26
N ASN A 75 8.94 -11.82 -16.19
CA ASN A 75 9.87 -10.78 -16.66
C ASN A 75 9.59 -9.46 -15.91
N ASP A 76 10.50 -8.49 -15.92
CA ASP A 76 10.33 -7.16 -15.31
C ASP A 76 9.19 -6.35 -15.95
N SER A 77 8.79 -6.67 -17.19
CA SER A 77 7.70 -6.01 -17.91
C SER A 77 6.36 -6.76 -17.90
N LEU A 78 6.36 -8.06 -17.60
CA LEU A 78 5.17 -8.92 -17.62
C LEU A 78 4.78 -9.32 -16.20
N ASP A 79 4.28 -8.33 -15.46
CA ASP A 79 3.94 -8.43 -14.03
C ASP A 79 2.48 -8.90 -13.77
N PHE A 80 1.73 -9.26 -14.82
CA PHE A 80 0.30 -9.62 -14.69
C PHE A 80 0.04 -10.94 -13.93
N ILE A 81 1.07 -11.77 -13.79
CA ILE A 81 0.99 -13.10 -13.14
C ILE A 81 1.58 -13.04 -11.72
N ALA A 82 2.06 -11.88 -11.28
CA ALA A 82 2.55 -11.71 -9.91
C ALA A 82 1.37 -11.59 -8.94
N PHE A 83 0.91 -12.74 -8.40
CA PHE A 83 -0.23 -12.80 -7.48
C PHE A 83 0.15 -12.47 -6.04
N PHE A 84 1.40 -12.72 -5.65
CA PHE A 84 1.86 -12.52 -4.29
C PHE A 84 2.64 -11.22 -4.19
N HIS A 85 2.33 -10.50 -3.13
CA HIS A 85 2.82 -9.15 -2.90
C HIS A 85 3.26 -9.07 -1.45
N GLU A 86 4.50 -8.65 -1.23
CA GLU A 86 4.97 -8.32 0.11
C GLU A 86 4.45 -6.92 0.50
N PRO A 87 4.11 -6.69 1.78
CA PRO A 87 3.69 -5.37 2.23
C PRO A 87 4.73 -4.32 1.85
N ARG A 88 4.25 -3.19 1.35
CA ARG A 88 5.10 -2.05 1.03
C ARG A 88 5.05 -1.04 2.16
N TYR A 89 6.22 -0.61 2.59
CA TYR A 89 6.39 0.35 3.67
C TYR A 89 6.93 1.65 3.11
N ALA A 90 6.25 2.76 3.42
CA ALA A 90 6.70 4.10 3.08
C ALA A 90 6.86 4.90 4.38
N LEU A 91 8.00 5.55 4.54
CA LEU A 91 8.29 6.43 5.67
C LEU A 91 8.50 7.84 5.14
N VAL A 92 7.64 8.77 5.52
CA VAL A 92 7.75 10.18 5.13
C VAL A 92 8.26 10.98 6.31
N GLU A 93 9.36 11.67 6.08
CA GLU A 93 9.96 12.59 7.04
C GLU A 93 9.42 14.00 6.80
N VAL A 94 8.83 14.57 7.85
CA VAL A 94 8.16 15.86 7.84
C VAL A 94 8.85 16.78 8.84
N ALA A 95 9.23 17.98 8.38
CA ALA A 95 9.81 19.00 9.22
C ALA A 95 8.82 20.16 9.40
N PRO A 96 8.60 20.64 10.64
CA PRO A 96 7.76 21.81 10.89
C PRO A 96 8.41 23.07 10.31
N VAL A 97 7.57 24.04 9.94
CA VAL A 97 7.97 25.30 9.32
C VAL A 97 7.79 26.44 10.30
N VAL A 98 8.74 27.38 10.33
CA VAL A 98 8.61 28.59 11.13
C VAL A 98 7.49 29.47 10.55
N PRO A 99 6.51 29.93 11.37
CA PRO A 99 5.44 30.81 10.88
C PRO A 99 6.00 32.08 10.24
N GLN A 100 5.74 32.27 8.95
CA GLN A 100 6.19 33.45 8.22
C GLN A 100 5.06 34.47 8.12
N ARG A 101 5.39 35.74 8.34
CA ARG A 101 4.42 36.83 8.19
C ARG A 101 4.06 37.00 6.72
N VAL A 102 2.76 36.97 6.43
CA VAL A 102 2.22 37.28 5.11
C VAL A 102 1.93 38.79 5.03
N GLU A 103 2.63 39.48 4.15
CA GLU A 103 2.36 40.88 3.82
C GLU A 103 1.37 40.93 2.64
N PRO A 104 0.24 41.65 2.74
CA PRO A 104 -0.71 41.77 1.64
C PRO A 104 -0.06 42.31 0.37
N GLY A 105 -0.19 41.59 -0.75
CA GLY A 105 0.33 42.01 -2.06
C GLY A 105 1.75 41.52 -2.38
N ARG A 106 2.43 40.82 -1.46
CA ARG A 106 3.70 40.13 -1.74
C ARG A 106 3.47 38.63 -1.82
N ALA A 107 4.17 37.96 -2.72
CA ALA A 107 4.18 36.49 -2.76
C ALA A 107 4.62 35.95 -1.38
N PRO A 108 3.93 34.94 -0.82
CA PRO A 108 4.37 34.29 0.41
C PRO A 108 5.85 33.90 0.31
N ALA A 109 6.60 34.20 1.37
CA ALA A 109 8.00 33.79 1.41
C ALA A 109 8.10 32.26 1.45
N ARG A 110 9.21 31.74 0.90
CA ARG A 110 9.42 30.29 0.83
C ARG A 110 9.47 29.73 2.25
N PRO A 111 8.74 28.63 2.54
CA PRO A 111 8.72 28.03 3.87
C PRO A 111 10.14 27.70 4.33
N LYS A 112 10.50 28.15 5.53
CA LYS A 112 11.81 27.87 6.14
C LYS A 112 11.59 26.83 7.24
N ILE A 113 12.29 25.72 7.11
CA ILE A 113 12.26 24.62 8.07
C ILE A 113 12.73 25.14 9.44
N ASP A 114 11.99 24.78 10.49
CA ASP A 114 12.40 25.03 11.86
C ASP A 114 13.40 23.96 12.30
N GLU A 115 14.68 24.35 12.42
CA GLU A 115 15.76 23.46 12.86
C GLU A 115 15.77 23.22 14.38
N THR A 116 14.92 23.92 15.14
CA THR A 116 14.84 23.80 16.60
C THR A 116 13.89 22.71 17.06
N GLN A 117 12.97 22.27 16.18
CA GLN A 117 12.00 21.24 16.47
C GLN A 117 12.40 19.90 15.88
N GLU A 118 11.95 18.82 16.52
CA GLU A 118 12.16 17.46 16.03
C GLU A 118 11.33 17.20 14.78
N ARG A 119 11.90 16.40 13.87
CA ARG A 119 11.21 15.97 12.65
C ARG A 119 10.24 14.85 12.98
N ARG A 120 9.06 14.89 12.37
CA ARG A 120 8.03 13.87 12.52
C ARG A 120 8.16 12.84 11.41
N TYR A 121 7.96 11.58 11.76
CA TYR A 121 8.06 10.45 10.82
C TYR A 121 6.70 9.77 10.70
N VAL A 122 6.11 9.83 9.50
CA VAL A 122 4.85 9.17 9.20
C VAL A 122 5.15 7.83 8.56
N HIS A 123 4.93 6.76 9.32
CA HIS A 123 5.11 5.39 8.86
C HIS A 123 3.80 4.86 8.27
N MET A 124 3.81 4.61 6.97
CA MET A 124 2.67 4.13 6.20
C MET A 124 2.91 2.70 5.71
N VAL A 125 1.89 1.86 5.86
CA VAL A 125 1.90 0.48 5.38
C VAL A 125 0.84 0.33 4.30
N ARG A 126 1.26 -0.15 3.12
CA ARG A 126 0.37 -0.48 2.02
C ARG A 126 0.31 -2.00 1.83
N ASP A 127 -0.55 -2.63 2.60
CA ASP A 127 -0.85 -4.06 2.45
C ASP A 127 -2.04 -4.29 1.49
N LEU A 128 -1.73 -4.40 0.19
CA LEU A 128 -2.73 -4.74 -0.83
C LEU A 128 -3.13 -6.22 -0.82
N GLY A 129 -2.26 -7.09 -0.33
CA GLY A 129 -2.48 -8.53 -0.30
C GLY A 129 -3.61 -8.87 0.66
N ASN A 130 -3.48 -8.45 1.91
CA ASN A 130 -4.49 -8.68 2.95
C ASN A 130 -5.84 -8.04 2.58
N LYS A 131 -5.82 -6.87 1.93
CA LYS A 131 -7.05 -6.20 1.46
C LYS A 131 -7.81 -7.00 0.40
N ARG A 132 -7.13 -7.84 -0.40
CA ARG A 132 -7.74 -8.64 -1.48
C ARG A 132 -8.16 -10.05 -1.04
N GLN A 133 -7.66 -10.54 0.11
CA GLN A 133 -7.98 -11.89 0.61
C GLN A 133 -9.49 -12.14 0.79
N PRO A 134 -10.29 -11.23 1.39
CA PRO A 134 -11.72 -11.48 1.59
C PRO A 134 -12.47 -11.65 0.27
N ALA A 135 -12.14 -10.83 -0.73
CA ALA A 135 -12.76 -10.92 -2.05
C ALA A 135 -12.42 -12.25 -2.74
N MET A 136 -11.15 -12.68 -2.69
CA MET A 136 -10.75 -13.97 -3.25
C MET A 136 -11.48 -15.15 -2.60
N LEU A 137 -11.64 -15.14 -1.28
CA LEU A 137 -12.37 -16.19 -0.56
C LEU A 137 -13.83 -16.29 -1.03
N ILE A 138 -14.50 -15.15 -1.23
CA ILE A 138 -15.88 -15.11 -1.74
C ILE A 138 -15.95 -15.65 -3.17
N THR A 139 -14.99 -15.28 -4.03
CA THR A 139 -14.94 -15.76 -5.42
C THR A 139 -14.75 -17.27 -5.47
N PHE A 140 -13.77 -17.82 -4.75
CA PHE A 140 -13.54 -19.26 -4.71
C PHE A 140 -14.69 -20.02 -4.05
N GLY A 141 -15.25 -19.50 -2.97
CA GLY A 141 -16.42 -20.09 -2.32
C GLY A 141 -17.62 -20.19 -3.27
N SER A 142 -17.95 -19.10 -3.95
CA SER A 142 -19.04 -19.06 -4.93
C SER A 142 -18.77 -19.98 -6.13
N LEU A 143 -17.53 -20.01 -6.61
CA LEU A 143 -17.11 -20.86 -7.73
C LEU A 143 -17.26 -22.35 -7.39
N ILE A 144 -16.83 -22.76 -6.20
CA ILE A 144 -16.93 -24.16 -5.74
C ILE A 144 -18.40 -24.58 -5.68
N VAL A 145 -19.26 -23.76 -5.07
CA VAL A 145 -20.70 -24.05 -4.99
C VAL A 145 -21.31 -24.16 -6.39
N PHE A 146 -20.98 -23.24 -7.29
CA PHE A 146 -21.45 -23.28 -8.68
C PHE A 146 -21.03 -24.58 -9.39
N VAL A 147 -19.76 -24.97 -9.29
CA VAL A 147 -19.25 -26.21 -9.91
C VAL A 147 -19.93 -27.44 -9.33
N ILE A 148 -20.16 -27.49 -8.01
CA ILE A 148 -20.88 -28.60 -7.36
C ILE A 148 -22.32 -28.69 -7.89
N LEU A 149 -23.02 -27.56 -8.04
CA LEU A 149 -24.38 -27.54 -8.59
C LEU A 149 -24.42 -27.98 -10.05
N CYS A 150 -23.49 -27.49 -10.88
CA CYS A 150 -23.32 -27.96 -12.26
C CYS A 150 -23.07 -29.48 -12.32
N TRP A 151 -22.22 -29.99 -11.43
CA TRP A 151 -21.92 -31.41 -11.34
C TRP A 151 -23.13 -32.25 -10.92
N LEU A 152 -23.91 -31.79 -9.93
CA LEU A 152 -25.13 -32.47 -9.49
C LEU A 152 -26.20 -32.50 -10.61
N LEU A 153 -26.41 -31.38 -11.29
CA LEU A 153 -27.32 -31.32 -12.45
C LEU A 153 -26.87 -32.25 -13.57
N HIS A 154 -25.58 -32.26 -13.88
CA HIS A 154 -25.02 -33.15 -14.89
C HIS A 154 -25.22 -34.63 -14.53
N ARG A 155 -24.97 -35.01 -13.27
CA ARG A 155 -25.16 -36.38 -12.80
C ARG A 155 -26.63 -36.80 -12.83
N ARG A 156 -27.55 -35.90 -12.44
CA ARG A 156 -28.99 -36.15 -12.51
C ARG A 156 -29.43 -36.43 -13.95
N ASP A 157 -28.98 -35.61 -14.90
CA ASP A 157 -29.37 -35.76 -16.30
C ASP A 157 -28.82 -37.06 -16.91
N LEU A 158 -27.63 -37.51 -16.49
CA LEU A 158 -27.10 -38.83 -16.88
C LEU A 158 -27.96 -39.98 -16.37
N ILE A 159 -28.31 -39.98 -15.08
CA ILE A 159 -29.16 -41.03 -14.49
C ILE A 159 -30.54 -41.07 -15.15
N LEU A 160 -31.12 -39.89 -15.42
CA LEU A 160 -32.43 -39.79 -16.09
C LEU A 160 -32.38 -40.38 -17.51
N ARG A 161 -31.31 -40.14 -18.26
CA ARG A 161 -31.11 -40.73 -19.59
C ARG A 161 -31.03 -42.26 -19.52
N GLU A 162 -30.29 -42.82 -18.56
CA GLU A 162 -30.20 -44.27 -18.37
C GLU A 162 -31.56 -44.89 -18.02
N ASN A 163 -32.32 -44.26 -17.12
CA ASN A 163 -33.63 -44.74 -16.72
C ASN A 163 -34.63 -44.71 -17.88
N LEU A 164 -34.64 -43.64 -18.67
CA LEU A 164 -35.49 -43.55 -19.87
C LEU A 164 -35.11 -44.59 -20.94
N ALA A 165 -33.81 -44.87 -21.11
CA ALA A 165 -33.35 -45.91 -22.02
C ALA A 165 -33.85 -47.29 -21.56
N ARG A 166 -33.71 -47.63 -20.27
CA ARG A 166 -34.22 -48.89 -19.69
C ARG A 166 -35.74 -49.01 -19.81
N ALA A 167 -36.49 -47.94 -19.56
CA ALA A 167 -37.94 -47.94 -19.68
C ALA A 167 -38.40 -48.25 -21.13
N ARG A 168 -37.74 -47.65 -22.14
CA ARG A 168 -38.04 -47.94 -23.55
C ARG A 168 -37.73 -49.38 -23.96
N GLU A 169 -36.71 -50.00 -23.38
CA GLU A 169 -36.41 -51.42 -23.64
C GLU A 169 -37.47 -52.34 -23.01
N LEU A 170 -37.97 -52.01 -21.81
CA LEU A 170 -39.06 -52.76 -21.17
C LEU A 170 -40.38 -52.68 -21.96
N GLU A 171 -40.69 -51.53 -22.58
CA GLU A 171 -41.91 -51.38 -23.40
C GLU A 171 -41.86 -52.17 -24.72
N LYS A 172 -40.68 -52.58 -25.18
CA LYS A 172 -40.51 -53.36 -26.43
C LYS A 172 -40.63 -54.88 -26.22
N VAL A 173 -40.62 -55.35 -24.97
CA VAL A 173 -40.73 -56.77 -24.58
C VAL A 173 -42.20 -57.10 -24.28
#